data_AF-A0A378T473-F1
#
_entry.id   AF-A0A378T473-F1
#
_cell.length_a   1.000
_cell.length_b   1.000
_cell.length_c   1.000
_cell.angle_alpha   90.00
_cell.angle_beta   90.00
_cell.angle_gamma   90.00
#
_symmetry.space_group_name_H-M   'P 1'
#
loop_
_entity.id
_entity.type
_entity.pdbx_description
1 polymer ?
#
loop_
_entity_poly.entity_id
_entity_poly.type
_entity_poly.pdbx_seq_one_letter_code
_entity_poly.pdbx_strand_id
1 'polypeptide(L)'
;MTIKEIQTAIGTTPDGIWGEKSKSALRQALKEGVKIPITANITLNELLASQTATRYNIDNMPNAQVLANLIESAVNLWQPARDILGHPIFITSGYRCLTLNRRIGGAKNSAHLHGYAIDFSCPAFGNTRAVVKHLADEFKKRGIN
;
A
#
# COMPACT_ATOMS: atom_id res chain seq x y z
N MET A 1 12.66 1.04 -4.87
CA MET A 1 12.23 1.80 -3.69
C MET A 1 12.77 1.14 -2.44
N THR A 2 13.55 1.85 -1.65
CA THR A 2 14.12 1.44 -0.36
C THR A 2 13.71 2.42 0.72
N ILE A 3 13.91 2.09 2.00
CA ILE A 3 13.64 3.03 3.11
C ILE A 3 14.44 4.33 2.94
N LYS A 4 15.69 4.25 2.49
CA LYS A 4 16.53 5.43 2.24
C LYS A 4 15.97 6.33 1.14
N GLU A 5 15.46 5.73 0.07
CA GLU A 5 14.84 6.48 -1.03
C GLU A 5 13.55 7.18 -0.56
N ILE A 6 12.74 6.52 0.28
CA ILE A 6 11.57 7.14 0.91
C ILE A 6 12.00 8.29 1.83
N GLN A 7 13.03 8.10 2.66
CA GLN A 7 13.55 9.13 3.55
C GLN A 7 14.01 10.37 2.79
N THR A 8 14.73 10.19 1.66
CA THR A 8 15.07 11.27 0.74
C THR A 8 13.82 11.97 0.21
N ALA A 9 12.80 11.21 -0.24
CA ALA A 9 11.58 11.75 -0.80
C ALA A 9 10.75 12.58 0.20
N ILE A 10 10.82 12.26 1.49
CA ILE A 10 10.14 13.00 2.58
C ILE A 10 11.04 14.02 3.27
N GLY A 11 12.24 14.30 2.75
CA GLY A 11 13.14 15.33 3.27
C GLY A 11 13.79 15.00 4.63
N THR A 12 14.08 13.71 4.88
CA THR A 12 14.77 13.24 6.10
C THR A 12 16.12 12.61 5.78
N THR A 13 16.96 12.46 6.80
CA THR A 13 18.25 11.76 6.67
C THR A 13 18.03 10.33 6.15
N PRO A 14 18.65 9.95 5.01
CA PRO A 14 18.49 8.62 4.42
C PRO A 14 19.40 7.58 5.10
N ASP A 15 19.23 7.41 6.41
CA ASP A 15 20.02 6.49 7.25
C ASP A 15 19.52 5.03 7.16
N GLY A 16 18.35 4.78 6.59
CA GLY A 16 17.70 3.48 6.49
C GLY A 16 16.94 3.06 7.75
N ILE A 17 16.88 3.93 8.77
CA ILE A 17 16.24 3.66 10.05
C ILE A 17 14.82 4.26 10.04
N TRP A 18 13.82 3.38 10.00
CA TRP A 18 12.41 3.81 10.04
C TRP A 18 11.92 4.09 11.47
N GLY A 19 12.39 5.22 12.04
CA GLY A 19 12.04 5.71 13.37
C GLY A 19 11.04 6.88 13.36
N GLU A 20 10.85 7.52 14.52
CA GLU A 20 9.87 8.61 14.68
C GLU A 20 10.16 9.84 13.83
N LYS A 21 11.42 10.14 13.52
CA LYS A 21 11.79 11.21 12.58
C LYS A 21 11.22 10.94 11.19
N SER A 22 11.45 9.75 10.66
CA SER A 22 10.94 9.31 9.35
C SER A 22 9.41 9.27 9.32
N LYS A 23 8.77 8.73 10.36
CA LYS A 23 7.30 8.72 10.47
C LYS A 23 6.71 10.13 10.54
N SER A 24 7.31 11.03 11.30
CA SER A 24 6.83 12.41 11.45
C SER A 24 6.95 13.17 10.13
N ALA A 25 8.07 13.03 9.42
CA ALA A 25 8.23 13.62 8.10
C ALA A 25 7.28 13.03 7.08
N LEU A 26 7.04 11.71 7.10
CA LEU A 26 6.04 11.09 6.24
C LEU A 26 4.64 11.65 6.54
N ARG A 27 4.24 11.77 7.81
CA ARG A 27 2.94 12.38 8.17
C ARG A 27 2.81 13.80 7.62
N GLN A 28 3.86 14.60 7.72
CA GLN A 28 3.87 15.97 7.19
C GLN A 28 3.76 15.97 5.66
N ALA A 29 4.58 15.17 4.97
CA ALA A 29 4.55 15.04 3.51
C ALA A 29 3.15 14.60 3.01
N LEU A 30 2.52 13.62 3.66
CA LEU A 30 1.16 13.18 3.34
C LEU A 30 0.13 14.29 3.54
N LYS A 31 0.25 15.09 4.61
CA LYS A 31 -0.63 16.23 4.90
C LYS A 31 -0.48 17.35 3.86
N GLU A 32 0.72 17.55 3.35
CA GLU A 32 1.04 18.53 2.30
C GLU A 32 0.67 18.02 0.88
N GLY A 33 0.17 16.79 0.76
CA GLY A 33 -0.21 16.21 -0.52
C GLY A 33 0.98 15.76 -1.38
N VAL A 34 2.17 15.65 -0.79
CA VAL A 34 3.35 15.09 -1.47
C VAL A 34 3.06 13.63 -1.82
N LYS A 35 3.30 13.26 -3.08
CA LYS A 35 3.17 11.88 -3.55
C LYS A 35 4.49 11.16 -3.36
N ILE A 36 4.46 10.02 -2.66
CA ILE A 36 5.63 9.15 -2.47
C ILE A 36 5.44 7.91 -3.36
N PRO A 37 5.97 7.89 -4.60
CA PRO A 37 5.88 6.72 -5.46
C PRO A 37 6.63 5.55 -4.85
N ILE A 38 6.11 4.32 -4.98
CA ILE A 38 6.83 3.07 -4.68
C ILE A 38 7.18 2.36 -5.99
N THR A 39 6.22 2.33 -6.91
CA THR A 39 6.39 1.86 -8.28
C THR A 39 5.90 2.93 -9.26
N ALA A 40 5.90 2.63 -10.56
CA ALA A 40 5.41 3.54 -11.59
C ALA A 40 3.94 3.97 -11.38
N ASN A 41 3.11 3.12 -10.75
CA ASN A 41 1.68 3.34 -10.66
C ASN A 41 1.09 3.17 -9.25
N ILE A 42 1.93 2.93 -8.23
CA ILE A 42 1.48 2.75 -6.85
C ILE A 42 2.30 3.67 -5.95
N THR A 43 1.59 4.46 -5.15
CA THR A 43 2.18 5.37 -4.16
C THR A 43 1.96 4.86 -2.74
N LEU A 44 2.87 5.23 -1.82
CA LEU A 44 2.68 4.95 -0.39
C LEU A 44 1.43 5.67 0.15
N ASN A 45 1.06 6.82 -0.41
CA ASN A 45 -0.16 7.54 -0.07
C ASN A 45 -1.39 6.63 -0.23
N GLU A 46 -1.53 5.97 -1.38
CA GLU A 46 -2.66 5.07 -1.66
C GLU A 46 -2.67 3.86 -0.72
N LEU A 47 -1.48 3.35 -0.36
CA LEU A 47 -1.36 2.19 0.53
C LEU A 47 -1.66 2.52 1.99
N LEU A 48 -1.48 3.76 2.43
CA LEU A 48 -1.75 4.19 3.81
C LEU A 48 -3.12 4.87 3.97
N ALA A 49 -3.75 5.26 2.86
CA ALA A 49 -5.04 5.95 2.86
C ALA A 49 -6.16 5.06 3.44
N SER A 50 -7.00 5.68 4.27
CA SER A 50 -8.25 5.09 4.74
C SER A 50 -9.21 6.18 5.19
N GLN A 51 -10.39 6.24 4.57
CA GLN A 51 -11.45 7.17 4.98
C GLN A 51 -11.85 6.95 6.45
N THR A 52 -11.86 5.70 6.91
CA THR A 52 -12.12 5.35 8.31
C THR A 52 -11.04 5.91 9.23
N ALA A 53 -9.75 5.82 8.84
CA ALA A 53 -8.68 6.40 9.64
C ALA A 53 -8.83 7.92 9.76
N THR A 54 -9.13 8.60 8.64
CA THR A 54 -9.40 10.05 8.64
C THR A 54 -10.58 10.41 9.53
N ARG A 55 -11.73 9.71 9.37
CA ARG A 55 -12.95 9.98 10.14
C ARG A 55 -12.78 9.81 11.65
N TYR A 56 -11.93 8.88 12.07
CA TYR A 56 -11.70 8.55 13.48
C TYR A 56 -10.35 9.03 14.01
N ASN A 57 -9.64 9.87 13.26
CA ASN A 57 -8.30 10.37 13.62
C ASN A 57 -7.33 9.26 14.06
N ILE A 58 -7.33 8.14 13.33
CA ILE A 58 -6.47 6.99 13.63
C ILE A 58 -5.14 7.17 12.88
N ASP A 59 -4.05 7.13 13.62
CA ASP A 59 -2.71 7.08 13.03
C ASP A 59 -2.45 5.69 12.40
N ASN A 60 -2.37 5.66 11.07
CA ASN A 60 -2.13 4.46 10.28
C ASN A 60 -0.67 4.33 9.82
N MET A 61 0.29 4.91 10.55
CA MET A 61 1.71 4.80 10.21
C MET A 61 2.25 3.37 10.38
N PRO A 62 2.93 2.81 9.34
CA PRO A 62 3.54 1.50 9.44
C PRO A 62 4.84 1.53 10.24
N ASN A 63 5.21 0.39 10.82
CA ASN A 63 6.57 0.16 11.30
C ASN A 63 7.50 -0.24 10.14
N ALA A 64 8.80 -0.41 10.43
CA ALA A 64 9.82 -0.71 9.42
C ALA A 64 9.49 -1.99 8.62
N GLN A 65 9.08 -3.06 9.31
CA GLN A 65 8.78 -4.34 8.67
C GLN A 65 7.57 -4.24 7.75
N VAL A 66 6.48 -3.62 8.23
CA VAL A 66 5.28 -3.40 7.41
C VAL A 66 5.60 -2.54 6.20
N LEU A 67 6.42 -1.50 6.35
CA LEU A 67 6.82 -0.66 5.22
C LEU A 67 7.62 -1.46 4.19
N ALA A 68 8.55 -2.32 4.62
CA ALA A 68 9.27 -3.22 3.72
C ALA A 68 8.32 -4.16 2.98
N ASN A 69 7.36 -4.75 3.68
CA ASN A 69 6.35 -5.65 3.10
C ASN A 69 5.46 -4.95 2.07
N LEU A 70 5.05 -3.70 2.35
CA LEU A 70 4.30 -2.87 1.39
C LEU A 70 5.09 -2.61 0.12
N ILE A 71 6.38 -2.30 0.26
CA ILE A 71 7.28 -2.06 -0.88
C ILE A 71 7.42 -3.34 -1.70
N GLU A 72 7.73 -4.47 -1.06
CA GLU A 72 7.89 -5.75 -1.70
C GLU A 72 6.61 -6.18 -2.43
N SER A 73 5.45 -6.09 -1.77
CA SER A 73 4.16 -6.44 -2.37
C SER A 73 3.79 -5.51 -3.53
N ALA A 74 4.10 -4.22 -3.43
CA ALA A 74 3.87 -3.28 -4.53
C ALA A 74 4.72 -3.63 -5.75
N VAL A 75 6.01 -3.94 -5.55
CA VAL A 75 6.95 -4.24 -6.64
C VAL A 75 6.66 -5.60 -7.27
N ASN A 76 6.47 -6.64 -6.45
CA ASN A 76 6.46 -8.03 -6.93
C ASN A 76 5.06 -8.57 -7.24
N LEU A 77 4.01 -7.92 -6.75
CA LEU A 77 2.63 -8.41 -6.93
C LEU A 77 1.71 -7.35 -7.51
N TRP A 78 1.56 -6.18 -6.88
CA TRP A 78 0.49 -5.25 -7.24
C TRP A 78 0.80 -4.43 -8.50
N GLN A 79 2.05 -4.05 -8.74
CA GLN A 79 2.44 -3.44 -10.02
C GLN A 79 2.28 -4.43 -11.18
N PRO A 80 2.78 -5.69 -11.10
CA PRO A 80 2.47 -6.71 -12.09
C PRO A 80 0.97 -6.94 -12.28
N ALA A 81 0.17 -6.94 -11.22
CA ALA A 81 -1.29 -7.06 -11.31
C ALA A 81 -1.89 -5.95 -12.18
N ARG A 82 -1.47 -4.70 -11.95
CA ARG A 82 -1.92 -3.56 -12.75
C ARG A 82 -1.48 -3.68 -14.20
N ASP A 83 -0.25 -4.10 -14.45
CA ASP A 83 0.30 -4.26 -15.80
C ASP A 83 -0.45 -5.36 -16.58
N ILE A 84 -0.79 -6.47 -15.90
CA ILE A 84 -1.61 -7.55 -16.47
C ILE A 84 -3.02 -7.06 -16.80
N LEU A 85 -3.66 -6.32 -15.89
CA LEU A 85 -5.00 -5.77 -16.14
C LEU A 85 -5.00 -4.71 -17.24
N GLY A 86 -3.88 -4.06 -17.53
CA GLY A 86 -3.77 -3.03 -18.58
C GLY A 86 -4.61 -1.77 -18.32
N HIS A 87 -5.12 -1.60 -17.09
CA HIS A 87 -6.05 -0.53 -16.73
C HIS A 87 -5.73 0.04 -15.33
N PRO A 88 -6.17 1.28 -15.04
CA PRO A 88 -6.00 1.86 -13.71
C PRO A 88 -6.70 1.03 -12.62
N ILE A 89 -5.93 0.68 -11.58
CA ILE A 89 -6.47 0.14 -10.33
C ILE A 89 -6.69 1.28 -9.34
N PHE A 90 -7.83 1.27 -8.65
CA PHE A 90 -8.17 2.21 -7.59
C PHE A 90 -8.06 1.50 -6.24
N ILE A 91 -7.00 1.80 -5.49
CA ILE A 91 -6.76 1.22 -4.17
C ILE A 91 -7.62 1.96 -3.14
N THR A 92 -8.53 1.25 -2.50
CA THR A 92 -9.42 1.81 -1.46
C THR A 92 -8.86 1.62 -0.05
N SER A 93 -7.98 0.62 0.13
CA SER A 93 -7.19 0.48 1.35
C SER A 93 -6.00 -0.46 1.16
N GLY A 94 -4.84 -0.10 1.70
CA GLY A 94 -3.68 -0.99 1.83
C GLY A 94 -3.45 -1.40 3.29
N TYR A 95 -2.38 -0.90 3.91
CA TYR A 95 -2.08 -1.19 5.31
C TYR A 95 -3.21 -0.75 6.25
N ARG A 96 -3.45 -1.58 7.28
CA ARG A 96 -4.32 -1.22 8.40
C ARG A 96 -3.59 -1.50 9.69
N CYS A 97 -3.34 -0.49 10.51
CA CYS A 97 -2.88 -0.69 11.88
C CYS A 97 -3.95 -1.44 12.69
N LEU A 98 -3.56 -2.03 13.83
CA LEU A 98 -4.46 -2.87 14.63
C LEU A 98 -5.76 -2.14 15.03
N THR A 99 -5.64 -0.87 15.44
CA THR A 99 -6.78 -0.02 15.80
C THR A 99 -7.72 0.19 14.63
N LEU A 100 -7.17 0.52 13.45
CA LEU A 100 -7.96 0.71 12.23
C LEU A 100 -8.66 -0.59 11.79
N ASN A 101 -7.92 -1.70 11.77
CA ASN A 101 -8.46 -3.00 11.38
C ASN A 101 -9.62 -3.42 12.29
N ARG A 102 -9.46 -3.28 13.62
CA ARG A 102 -10.55 -3.56 14.59
C ARG A 102 -11.76 -2.65 14.37
N ARG A 103 -11.53 -1.36 14.10
CA ARG A 103 -12.61 -0.38 13.88
C ARG A 103 -13.43 -0.71 12.63
N ILE A 104 -12.80 -1.23 11.59
CA ILE A 104 -13.45 -1.69 10.35
C ILE A 104 -14.13 -3.05 10.53
N GLY A 105 -13.81 -3.81 11.59
CA GLY A 105 -14.29 -5.18 11.77
C GLY A 105 -13.47 -6.22 11.00
N GLY A 106 -12.22 -5.90 10.65
CA GLY A 106 -11.32 -6.80 9.95
C GLY A 106 -10.88 -7.99 10.80
N ALA A 107 -10.52 -9.09 10.13
CA ALA A 107 -10.06 -10.33 10.77
C ALA A 107 -8.79 -10.11 11.62
N LYS A 108 -8.64 -10.90 12.70
CA LYS A 108 -7.52 -10.81 13.64
C LYS A 108 -6.15 -11.07 12.99
N ASN A 109 -6.13 -11.90 11.95
CA ASN A 109 -4.96 -12.31 11.18
C ASN A 109 -4.98 -11.76 9.74
N SER A 110 -5.61 -10.60 9.53
CA SER A 110 -5.70 -9.98 8.20
C SER A 110 -4.33 -9.65 7.62
N ALA A 111 -4.11 -9.96 6.34
CA ALA A 111 -2.90 -9.59 5.60
C ALA A 111 -2.68 -8.05 5.55
N HIS A 112 -3.73 -7.24 5.69
CA HIS A 112 -3.62 -5.78 5.79
C HIS A 112 -2.80 -5.33 7.00
N LEU A 113 -2.81 -6.09 8.11
CA LEU A 113 -2.02 -5.78 9.32
C LEU A 113 -0.51 -5.89 9.07
N HIS A 114 -0.13 -6.63 8.03
CA HIS A 114 1.25 -6.98 7.74
C HIS A 114 1.78 -6.34 6.45
N GLY A 115 0.97 -5.52 5.78
CA GLY A 115 1.37 -4.88 4.52
C GLY A 115 1.35 -5.81 3.30
N TYR A 116 0.61 -6.92 3.36
CA TYR A 116 0.53 -7.93 2.30
C TYR A 116 -0.81 -7.91 1.53
N ALA A 117 -1.68 -6.93 1.78
CA ALA A 117 -2.97 -6.84 1.09
C ALA A 117 -3.35 -5.42 0.71
N ILE A 118 -4.04 -5.33 -0.42
CA ILE A 118 -4.79 -4.16 -0.87
C ILE A 118 -6.21 -4.58 -1.22
N ASP A 119 -7.17 -3.72 -0.91
CA ASP A 119 -8.50 -3.75 -1.50
C ASP A 119 -8.51 -2.75 -2.66
N PHE A 120 -8.93 -3.19 -3.84
CA PHE A 120 -8.97 -2.35 -5.03
C PHE A 120 -10.13 -2.68 -5.95
N SER A 121 -10.41 -1.75 -6.86
CA SER A 121 -11.30 -1.97 -8.01
C SER A 121 -10.59 -1.61 -9.32
N CYS A 122 -11.01 -2.25 -10.41
CA CYS A 122 -10.53 -1.93 -11.76
C CYS A 122 -11.73 -1.83 -12.73
N PRO A 123 -12.56 -0.78 -12.62
CA PRO A 123 -13.84 -0.69 -13.32
C PRO A 123 -13.73 -0.78 -14.85
N ALA A 124 -12.62 -0.29 -15.42
CA ALA A 124 -12.37 -0.35 -16.86
C ALA A 124 -12.09 -1.77 -17.36
N PHE A 125 -11.54 -2.66 -16.52
CA PHE A 125 -11.33 -4.06 -16.86
C PHE A 125 -12.63 -4.87 -16.68
N GLY A 126 -13.33 -4.67 -15.57
CA GLY A 126 -14.59 -5.34 -15.29
C GLY A 126 -14.90 -5.48 -13.80
N ASN A 127 -15.88 -6.33 -13.50
CA ASN A 127 -16.27 -6.60 -12.12
C ASN A 127 -15.23 -7.47 -11.37
N THR A 128 -15.38 -7.57 -10.06
CA THR A 128 -14.48 -8.33 -9.17
C THR A 128 -14.24 -9.76 -9.65
N ARG A 129 -15.26 -10.44 -10.15
CA ARG A 129 -15.14 -11.84 -10.60
C ARG A 129 -14.23 -11.95 -11.83
N ALA A 130 -14.40 -11.05 -12.79
CA ALA A 130 -13.57 -11.00 -13.99
C ALA A 130 -12.12 -10.69 -13.65
N VAL A 131 -11.88 -9.68 -12.80
CA VAL A 131 -10.55 -9.28 -12.33
C VAL A 131 -9.84 -10.44 -11.64
N VAL A 132 -10.49 -11.07 -10.65
CA VAL A 132 -9.89 -12.16 -9.87
C VAL A 132 -9.57 -13.36 -10.76
N LYS A 133 -10.49 -13.75 -11.65
CA LYS A 133 -10.26 -14.87 -12.57
C LYS A 133 -9.05 -14.60 -13.46
N HIS A 134 -9.00 -13.42 -14.08
CA HIS A 134 -7.93 -13.08 -15.01
C HIS A 134 -6.57 -13.03 -14.33
N LEU A 135 -6.48 -12.36 -13.17
CA LEU A 135 -5.24 -12.29 -12.40
C LEU A 135 -4.76 -13.67 -11.93
N ALA A 136 -5.65 -14.52 -11.44
CA ALA A 136 -5.28 -15.87 -11.02
C ALA A 136 -4.70 -16.71 -12.17
N ASP A 137 -5.30 -16.61 -13.37
CA ASP A 137 -4.81 -17.31 -14.56
C ASP A 137 -3.45 -16.76 -15.01
N GLU A 138 -3.25 -15.44 -15.01
CA GLU A 138 -2.02 -14.79 -15.47
C GLU A 138 -0.86 -14.89 -14.47
N PHE A 139 -1.11 -14.78 -13.18
CA PHE A 139 -0.08 -14.97 -12.14
C PHE A 139 0.52 -16.37 -12.23
N LYS A 140 -0.32 -17.41 -12.37
CA LYS A 140 0.15 -18.79 -12.55
C LYS A 140 1.04 -18.95 -13.79
N LYS A 141 0.64 -18.37 -14.92
CA LYS A 141 1.43 -18.42 -16.17
C LYS A 141 2.79 -17.72 -16.04
N ARG A 142 2.86 -16.68 -15.21
CA ARG A 142 4.03 -15.82 -15.04
C ARG A 142 4.89 -16.20 -13.82
N GLY A 143 4.50 -17.21 -13.06
CA GLY A 143 5.22 -17.66 -11.86
C GLY A 143 5.18 -16.65 -10.70
N ILE A 144 4.16 -15.79 -10.66
CA ILE A 144 3.93 -14.86 -9.55
C ILE A 144 3.12 -15.62 -8.50
N ASN A 145 3.69 -15.80 -7.32
CA ASN A 145 3.10 -16.53 -6.19
C ASN A 145 2.69 -15.60 -5.06
#